data_AF-A0A7W0UPR5-F1
#
_entry.id   AF-A0A7W0UPR5-F1
#
_cell.length_a   1.000
_cell.length_b   1.000
_cell.length_c   1.000
_cell.angle_alpha   90.00
_cell.angle_beta   90.00
_cell.angle_gamma   90.00
#
_symmetry.space_group_name_H-M   'P 1'
#
loop_
_entity.id
_entity.type
_entity.pdbx_description
1 polymer ?
#
loop_
_entity_poly.entity_id
_entity_poly.type
_entity_poly.pdbx_seq_one_letter_code
_entity_poly.pdbx_strand_id
1 'polypeptide(L)'
;MANFVEIRPRELKPALFELDGISRTTIDAHYRLYQGYVGKRNEILGRLEDVDLDSGNQVYSDLRALKVDLTFAVGGIKNHEIYFEHLGGEGGNPSGAFAGLVERDFGSIDSWRKDLQ
;
A
#
# COMPACT_ATOMS: atom_id res chain seq x y z
N MET A 1 8.90 26.74 6.99
CA MET A 1 9.39 25.40 6.61
C MET A 1 8.18 24.50 6.57
N ALA A 2 8.02 23.64 5.57
CA ALA A 2 6.93 22.69 5.56
C ALA A 2 7.05 21.75 6.78
N ASN A 3 5.94 21.54 7.48
CA ASN A 3 5.77 20.64 8.62
C ASN A 3 5.67 19.18 8.20
N PHE A 4 5.76 18.88 6.90
CA PHE A 4 5.76 17.52 6.36
C PHE A 4 6.90 17.30 5.37
N VAL A 5 7.30 16.04 5.24
CA VAL A 5 8.29 15.58 4.26
C VAL A 5 7.56 15.07 3.03
N GLU A 6 7.85 15.60 1.86
CA GLU A 6 7.42 15.00 0.59
C GLU A 6 8.10 13.65 0.35
N ILE A 7 7.34 12.69 -0.14
CA ILE A 7 7.86 11.37 -0.51
C ILE A 7 7.75 11.15 -2.02
N ARG A 8 8.56 10.22 -2.53
CA ARG A 8 8.51 9.77 -3.93
C ARG A 8 8.13 8.29 -4.00
N PRO A 9 7.52 7.85 -5.12
CA PRO A 9 7.25 6.44 -5.36
C PRO A 9 8.56 5.64 -5.28
N ARG A 10 8.52 4.44 -4.69
CA ARG A 10 9.64 3.49 -4.71
C ARG A 10 9.78 2.90 -6.10
N GLU A 11 11.03 2.75 -6.54
CA GLU A 11 11.34 2.03 -7.78
C GLU A 11 10.95 0.55 -7.68
N LEU A 12 10.39 0.04 -8.76
CA LEU A 12 9.99 -1.37 -8.85
C LEU A 12 11.20 -2.27 -9.13
N LYS A 13 11.17 -3.48 -8.55
CA LYS A 13 12.15 -4.52 -8.85
C LYS A 13 12.06 -4.91 -10.35
N PRO A 14 13.17 -5.04 -11.08
CA PRO A 14 13.13 -5.40 -12.50
C PRO A 14 12.35 -6.69 -12.79
N ALA A 15 12.40 -7.67 -11.88
CA ALA A 15 11.66 -8.94 -11.98
C ALA A 15 10.14 -8.77 -12.09
N LEU A 16 9.59 -7.64 -11.63
CA LEU A 16 8.15 -7.37 -11.72
C LEU A 16 7.67 -7.17 -13.16
N PHE A 17 8.55 -6.81 -14.09
CA PHE A 17 8.17 -6.60 -15.50
C PHE A 17 8.15 -7.90 -16.33
N GLU A 18 8.65 -8.99 -15.76
CA GLU A 18 8.85 -10.29 -16.42
C GLU A 18 8.13 -11.42 -15.65
N LEU A 19 7.04 -11.09 -14.94
CA LEU A 19 6.27 -12.05 -14.16
C LEU A 19 5.52 -13.04 -15.06
N ASP A 20 5.47 -14.30 -14.64
CA ASP A 20 4.54 -15.28 -15.20
C ASP A 20 3.12 -15.03 -14.64
N GLY A 21 2.12 -14.97 -15.52
CA GLY A 21 0.72 -14.73 -15.17
C GLY A 21 0.27 -13.28 -14.96
N ILE A 22 1.18 -12.30 -14.81
CA ILE A 22 0.85 -10.86 -14.73
C ILE A 22 1.60 -10.09 -15.81
N SER A 23 0.87 -9.50 -16.77
CA SER A 23 1.49 -8.79 -17.89
C SER A 23 2.22 -7.52 -17.45
N ARG A 24 3.27 -7.15 -18.21
CA ARG A 24 3.95 -5.86 -18.06
C ARG A 24 2.99 -4.66 -18.11
N THR A 25 2.01 -4.68 -19.02
CA THR A 25 0.98 -3.64 -19.13
C THR A 25 0.19 -3.48 -17.82
N THR A 26 -0.14 -4.60 -17.17
CA THR A 26 -0.83 -4.61 -15.87
C THR A 26 0.05 -3.98 -14.79
N ILE A 27 1.33 -4.34 -14.75
CA ILE A 27 2.29 -3.80 -13.77
C ILE A 27 2.48 -2.29 -13.96
N ASP A 28 2.66 -1.83 -15.20
CA ASP A 28 2.79 -0.40 -15.51
C ASP A 28 1.53 0.38 -15.11
N ALA A 29 0.34 -0.14 -15.40
CA ALA A 29 -0.93 0.48 -15.00
C ALA A 29 -1.09 0.54 -13.47
N HIS A 30 -0.75 -0.55 -12.78
CA HIS A 30 -0.85 -0.64 -11.33
C HIS A 30 0.17 0.27 -10.63
N TYR A 31 1.37 0.42 -11.20
CA TYR A 31 2.38 1.36 -10.72
C TYR A 31 1.91 2.80 -10.82
N ARG A 32 1.19 3.18 -11.89
CA ARG A 32 0.58 4.53 -12.01
C ARG A 32 -0.43 4.82 -10.90
N LEU A 33 -1.21 3.82 -10.46
CA LEU A 33 -2.11 3.97 -9.32
C LEU A 33 -1.33 4.26 -8.03
N TYR A 34 -0.27 3.48 -7.78
CA TYR A 34 0.64 3.70 -6.66
C TYR A 34 1.24 5.12 -6.67
N GLN A 35 1.74 5.58 -7.82
CA GLN A 35 2.27 6.94 -7.99
C GLN A 35 1.19 8.00 -7.67
N GLY A 36 -0.06 7.75 -8.07
CA GLY A 36 -1.20 8.61 -7.74
C GLY A 36 -1.43 8.74 -6.23
N TYR A 37 -1.37 7.65 -5.48
CA TYR A 37 -1.53 7.70 -4.02
C TYR A 37 -0.40 8.47 -3.34
N VAL A 38 0.85 8.30 -3.80
CA VAL A 38 2.00 9.08 -3.31
C VAL A 38 1.80 10.57 -3.54
N GLY A 39 1.41 10.95 -4.77
CA GLY A 39 1.11 12.34 -5.12
C GLY A 39 -0.01 12.93 -4.26
N LYS A 40 -1.11 12.20 -4.09
CA LYS A 40 -2.24 12.65 -3.27
C LYS A 40 -1.90 12.78 -1.79
N ARG A 41 -1.09 11.89 -1.23
CA ARG A 41 -0.59 12.06 0.14
C ARG A 41 0.19 13.37 0.30
N ASN A 42 1.06 13.71 -0.65
CA ASN A 42 1.83 14.96 -0.58
C ASN A 42 0.91 16.18 -0.70
N GLU A 43 -0.01 16.17 -1.66
CA GLU A 43 -1.01 17.23 -1.86
C GLU A 43 -1.86 17.46 -0.60
N ILE A 44 -2.37 16.38 0.01
CA ILE A 44 -3.21 16.47 1.20
C ILE A 44 -2.43 17.03 2.38
N LEU A 45 -1.18 16.61 2.58
CA LEU A 45 -0.36 17.14 3.68
C LEU A 45 0.03 18.60 3.49
N GLY A 46 0.24 19.05 2.25
CA GLY A 46 0.37 20.47 1.95
C GLY A 46 -0.90 21.24 2.32
N ARG A 47 -2.08 20.75 1.93
CA ARG A 47 -3.36 21.39 2.29
C ARG A 47 -3.64 21.39 3.79
N LEU A 48 -3.16 20.38 4.52
CA LEU A 48 -3.27 20.29 5.97
C LEU A 48 -2.39 21.32 6.71
N GLU A 49 -1.41 21.95 6.06
CA GLU A 49 -0.61 23.03 6.67
C GLU A 49 -1.42 24.31 6.85
N ASP A 50 -2.34 24.58 5.92
CA ASP A 50 -3.12 25.81 5.86
C ASP A 50 -4.53 25.67 6.44
N VAL A 51 -4.94 24.45 6.82
CA VAL A 51 -6.30 24.21 7.34
C VAL A 51 -6.44 24.72 8.78
N ASP A 52 -7.55 25.40 9.06
CA ASP A 52 -7.91 25.79 10.42
C ASP A 52 -8.25 24.53 11.25
N LEU A 53 -7.45 24.26 12.28
CA LEU A 53 -7.61 23.09 13.14
C LEU A 53 -8.85 23.18 14.05
N ASP A 54 -9.32 24.39 14.35
CA ASP A 54 -10.49 24.62 15.19
C ASP A 54 -11.81 24.48 14.40
N SER A 55 -11.73 24.40 13.06
CA SER A 55 -12.88 24.19 12.16
C SER A 55 -13.47 22.76 12.19
N GLY A 56 -12.90 21.88 13.01
CA GLY A 56 -13.26 20.47 13.07
C GLY A 56 -14.74 20.22 13.40
N ASN A 57 -15.40 19.43 12.56
CA ASN A 57 -16.79 19.02 12.76
C ASN A 57 -17.04 17.61 12.24
N GLN A 58 -17.85 16.85 12.97
CA GLN A 58 -18.12 15.43 12.69
C GLN A 58 -18.97 15.18 11.44
N VAL A 59 -19.83 16.12 11.07
CA VAL A 59 -20.68 16.04 9.87
C VAL A 59 -19.85 16.43 8.66
N TYR A 60 -19.26 17.62 8.69
CA TYR A 60 -18.40 18.13 7.62
C TYR A 60 -17.43 19.19 8.13
N SER A 61 -16.17 19.03 7.77
CA SER A 61 -15.14 20.08 7.81
C SER A 61 -14.05 19.72 6.82
N ASP A 62 -13.35 20.72 6.29
CA ASP A 62 -12.21 20.49 5.40
C ASP A 62 -11.12 19.69 6.12
N LEU A 63 -10.90 19.96 7.41
CA LEU A 63 -10.00 19.16 8.25
C LEU A 63 -10.42 17.68 8.27
N ARG A 64 -11.70 17.38 8.50
CA ARG A 64 -12.20 16.00 8.50
C ARG A 64 -12.01 15.33 7.14
N ALA A 65 -12.39 16.00 6.06
CA ALA A 65 -12.27 15.47 4.71
C ALA A 65 -10.81 15.13 4.37
N LEU A 66 -9.90 16.08 4.59
CA LEU A 66 -8.46 15.89 4.36
C LEU A 66 -7.87 14.75 5.19
N LYS A 67 -8.25 14.63 6.48
CA LYS A 67 -7.75 13.54 7.33
C LYS A 67 -8.29 12.18 6.89
N VAL A 68 -9.55 12.08 6.48
CA VAL A 68 -10.11 10.84 5.93
C VAL A 68 -9.38 10.46 4.64
N ASP A 69 -9.25 11.39 3.69
CA ASP A 69 -8.56 11.14 2.42
C ASP A 69 -7.08 10.79 2.62
N LEU A 70 -6.42 11.36 3.63
CA LEU A 70 -5.06 11.00 3.98
C LEU A 70 -4.95 9.52 4.36
N THR A 71 -5.91 8.98 5.12
CA THR A 71 -5.89 7.54 5.47
C THR A 71 -6.01 6.67 4.23
N PHE A 72 -6.83 7.06 3.26
CA PHE A 72 -6.98 6.35 2.00
C PHE A 72 -5.69 6.39 1.17
N ALA A 73 -5.08 7.57 1.01
CA ALA A 73 -3.83 7.71 0.27
C ALA A 73 -2.68 6.92 0.94
N VAL A 74 -2.54 7.01 2.26
CA VAL A 74 -1.51 6.27 3.01
C VAL A 74 -1.75 4.75 2.94
N GLY A 75 -3.00 4.31 3.08
CA GLY A 75 -3.37 2.90 2.90
C GLY A 75 -3.04 2.39 1.50
N GLY A 76 -3.37 3.18 0.46
CA GLY A 76 -2.99 2.91 -0.92
C GLY A 76 -1.48 2.74 -1.08
N ILE A 77 -0.68 3.67 -0.56
CA ILE A 77 0.79 3.59 -0.59
C ILE A 77 1.28 2.30 0.07
N LYS A 78 0.86 2.02 1.31
CA LYS A 78 1.37 0.88 2.08
C LYS A 78 0.97 -0.46 1.49
N ASN A 79 -0.27 -0.59 1.04
CA ASN A 79 -0.73 -1.83 0.41
C ASN A 79 0.03 -2.10 -0.90
N HIS A 80 0.29 -1.08 -1.72
CA HIS A 80 1.05 -1.25 -2.96
C HIS A 80 2.53 -1.54 -2.72
N GLU A 81 3.17 -0.86 -1.74
CA GLU A 81 4.55 -1.17 -1.34
C GLU A 81 4.68 -2.63 -0.92
N ILE A 82 3.75 -3.13 -0.10
CA ILE A 82 3.72 -4.53 0.34
C ILE A 82 3.45 -5.48 -0.84
N TYR A 83 2.47 -5.15 -1.70
CA TYR A 83 2.11 -5.98 -2.86
C TYR A 83 3.29 -6.20 -3.80
N PHE A 84 3.96 -5.13 -4.23
CA PHE A 84 5.11 -5.24 -5.13
C PHE A 84 6.31 -5.92 -4.48
N GLU A 85 6.47 -5.81 -3.16
CA GLU A 85 7.55 -6.51 -2.45
C GLU A 85 7.31 -8.03 -2.39
N HIS A 86 6.05 -8.48 -2.31
CA HIS A 86 5.71 -9.91 -2.29
C HIS A 86 5.89 -10.63 -3.63
N LEU A 87 5.97 -9.90 -4.75
CA LEU A 87 6.07 -10.46 -6.09
C LEU A 87 7.53 -10.63 -6.57
N GLY A 88 7.73 -11.52 -7.55
CA GLY A 88 9.01 -11.69 -8.26
C GLY A 88 10.00 -12.70 -7.68
N GLY A 89 9.53 -13.63 -6.83
CA GLY A 89 10.32 -14.77 -6.34
C GLY A 89 9.97 -16.09 -7.03
N GLU A 90 10.58 -17.19 -6.59
CA GLU A 90 10.38 -18.55 -7.15
C GLU A 90 9.05 -19.20 -6.72
N GLY A 91 8.31 -18.56 -5.81
CA GLY A 91 7.09 -19.12 -5.22
C GLY A 91 7.39 -20.28 -4.25
N GLY A 92 6.40 -21.14 -4.04
CA GLY A 92 6.53 -22.35 -3.23
C GLY A 92 5.93 -22.26 -1.82
N ASN A 93 6.26 -23.25 -0.99
CA ASN A 93 5.83 -23.33 0.40
C ASN A 93 6.63 -22.36 1.27
N PRO A 94 6.01 -21.67 2.25
CA PRO A 94 6.75 -20.88 3.21
C PRO A 94 7.71 -21.75 4.03
N SER A 95 8.77 -21.13 4.53
CA SER A 95 9.74 -21.76 5.44
C SER A 95 10.03 -20.88 6.65
N GLY A 96 10.82 -21.38 7.61
CA GLY A 96 11.25 -20.63 8.78
C GLY A 96 10.11 -20.25 9.74
N ALA A 97 10.23 -19.07 10.36
CA ALA A 97 9.29 -18.62 11.39
C ALA A 97 7.84 -18.53 10.88
N PHE A 98 7.64 -18.08 9.63
CA PHE A 98 6.30 -17.97 9.07
C PHE A 98 5.66 -19.34 8.83
N ALA A 99 6.42 -20.35 8.39
CA ALA A 99 5.89 -21.72 8.29
C ALA A 99 5.45 -22.28 9.65
N GLY A 100 6.18 -21.97 10.73
CA GLY A 100 5.78 -22.34 12.09
C GLY A 100 4.48 -21.66 12.56
N LEU A 101 4.25 -20.40 12.15
CA LEU A 101 2.99 -19.69 12.42
C LEU A 101 1.84 -20.29 11.60
N VAL A 102 2.08 -20.65 10.35
CA VAL A 102 1.09 -21.32 9.49
C VAL A 102 0.65 -22.65 10.10
N GLU A 103 1.60 -23.48 10.56
CA GLU A 103 1.28 -24.75 11.21
C GLU A 103 0.47 -24.53 12.51
N ARG A 104 0.86 -23.56 13.34
CA ARG A 104 0.15 -23.26 14.60
C ARG A 104 -1.28 -22.79 14.38
N ASP A 105 -1.51 -21.88 13.44
CA ASP A 105 -2.78 -21.16 13.31
C ASP A 105 -3.74 -21.83 12.31
N PHE A 106 -3.22 -22.57 11.33
CA PHE A 106 -4.00 -23.19 10.27
C PHE A 106 -3.85 -24.72 10.21
N GLY A 107 -2.90 -25.31 10.95
CA GLY A 107 -2.67 -26.77 11.02
C GLY A 107 -2.01 -27.39 9.81
N SER A 108 -1.92 -26.69 8.67
CA SER A 108 -1.08 -27.06 7.53
C SER A 108 -0.99 -25.90 6.53
N ILE A 109 0.01 -25.95 5.63
CA ILE A 109 0.13 -25.01 4.50
C ILE A 109 -1.07 -25.12 3.56
N ASP A 110 -1.61 -26.32 3.35
CA ASP A 110 -2.77 -26.52 2.46
C ASP A 110 -4.06 -25.95 3.07
N SER A 111 -4.25 -26.10 4.39
CA SER A 111 -5.34 -25.45 5.12
C SER A 111 -5.27 -23.93 5.01
N TRP A 112 -4.08 -23.36 5.21
CA TRP A 112 -3.85 -21.92 5.08
C TRP A 112 -4.15 -21.40 3.66
N ARG A 113 -3.70 -22.11 2.63
CA ARG A 113 -4.01 -21.75 1.22
C ARG A 113 -5.50 -21.78 0.95
N LYS A 114 -6.20 -22.79 1.47
CA LYS A 114 -7.65 -22.93 1.29
C LYS A 114 -8.44 -21.84 2.02
N ASP A 115 -7.94 -21.35 3.15
CA ASP A 115 -8.54 -20.21 3.87
C ASP A 115 -8.37 -18.88 3.12
N LEU A 116 -7.25 -18.71 2.42
CA LEU A 116 -6.93 -17.51 1.64
C LEU A 116 -7.67 -17.40 0.29
N GLN A 117 -8.14 -18.52 -0.28
CA GLN A 117 -8.77 -18.60 -1.60
C GLN A 117 -10.28 -18.35 -1.55
#